data_AF-A0A0K9CMQ9-F1
#
_entry.id   AF-A0A0K9CMQ9-F1
#
_cell.length_a   1.000
_cell.length_b   1.000
_cell.length_c   1.000
_cell.angle_alpha   90.00
_cell.angle_beta   90.00
_cell.angle_gamma   90.00
#
_symmetry.space_group_name_H-M   'P 1'
#
loop_
_entity.id
_entity.type
_entity.pdbx_description
1 polymer ?
#
loop_
_entity_poly.entity_id
_entity_poly.type
_entity_poly.pdbx_seq_one_letter_code
_entity_poly.pdbx_strand_id
1 'polypeptide(L)'
;MKFKVTTNNFLDIEFFQTLQDRFAEEFGIASIITDVNGVPLTKPSNFTDFCINHVRGCEVGLKKCQFFDAYGGCKAKINKKPIIYPCHAGLIDFASPIIMGDTQVGCFLCGQVLTEKPDEEKFRAYAKELGINENKYIEALRKVKILSYERIEYIANFLYKISSKMSNFIYYQNMGISANKFYKSSIDEFHKYLQADKENKSENKKFSFKNILNKVSETLKINYKIDENELSKISKISDDISDKSLSII
;
A
#
# COMPACT_ATOMS: atom_id res chain seq x y z
N MET A 1 5.56 0.51 -19.99
CA MET A 1 4.43 -0.27 -19.44
C MET A 1 3.95 0.42 -18.16
N LYS A 2 2.74 1.00 -18.13
CA LYS A 2 2.14 1.48 -16.86
C LYS A 2 1.35 0.32 -16.29
N PHE A 3 1.88 -0.33 -15.25
CA PHE A 3 1.13 -1.29 -14.47
C PHE A 3 -0.10 -0.55 -13.92
N LYS A 4 -1.30 -0.95 -14.35
CA LYS A 4 -2.55 -0.31 -13.92
C LYS A 4 -2.84 -0.83 -12.52
N VAL A 5 -2.54 0.00 -11.52
CA VAL A 5 -2.64 -0.33 -10.10
C VAL A 5 -4.10 -0.19 -9.65
N THR A 6 -4.74 -1.30 -9.30
CA THR A 6 -5.97 -1.32 -8.51
C THR A 6 -5.60 -1.57 -7.05
N THR A 7 -6.16 -0.77 -6.15
CA THR A 7 -5.83 -0.71 -4.71
C THR A 7 -6.02 -2.05 -3.97
N ASN A 8 -6.86 -2.95 -4.47
CA ASN A 8 -7.21 -4.20 -3.78
C ASN A 8 -6.11 -5.29 -3.81
N ASN A 9 -5.02 -5.10 -4.57
CA ASN A 9 -4.00 -6.14 -4.76
C ASN A 9 -2.64 -5.88 -4.08
N PHE A 10 -2.52 -4.82 -3.28
CA PHE A 10 -1.21 -4.38 -2.77
C PHE A 10 -1.08 -4.37 -1.26
N LEU A 11 -2.16 -4.07 -0.52
CA LEU A 11 -2.13 -4.04 0.94
C LEU A 11 -2.63 -5.38 1.49
N ASP A 12 -1.71 -6.15 2.07
CA ASP A 12 -2.06 -7.31 2.90
C ASP A 12 -2.69 -6.80 4.21
N ILE A 13 -4.02 -6.69 4.23
CA ILE A 13 -4.78 -6.14 5.36
C ILE A 13 -4.56 -6.96 6.63
N GLU A 14 -4.39 -8.27 6.52
CA GLU A 14 -4.17 -9.15 7.68
C GLU A 14 -2.79 -8.89 8.31
N PHE A 15 -1.75 -8.77 7.48
CA PHE A 15 -0.43 -8.36 7.93
C PHE A 15 -0.47 -6.97 8.60
N PHE A 16 -1.12 -6.00 7.96
CA PHE A 16 -1.20 -4.63 8.48
C PHE A 16 -2.03 -4.53 9.77
N GLN A 17 -3.09 -5.32 9.91
CA GLN A 17 -3.84 -5.46 11.17
C GLN A 17 -2.92 -5.98 12.28
N THR A 18 -2.16 -7.04 12.01
CA THR A 18 -1.25 -7.64 13.00
C THR A 18 -0.17 -6.64 13.43
N LEU A 19 0.43 -5.93 12.46
CA LEU A 19 1.41 -4.88 12.72
C LEU A 19 0.82 -3.76 13.59
N GLN A 20 -0.39 -3.31 13.25
CA GLN A 20 -1.12 -2.29 13.99
C GLN A 20 -1.42 -2.71 15.42
N ASP A 21 -1.90 -3.94 15.62
CA ASP A 21 -2.21 -4.49 16.95
C ASP A 21 -0.96 -4.49 17.84
N ARG A 22 0.16 -5.00 17.31
CA ARG A 22 1.45 -5.03 18.03
C ARG A 22 1.98 -3.64 18.33
N PHE A 23 1.85 -2.72 17.38
CA PHE A 23 2.26 -1.34 17.58
C PHE A 23 1.43 -0.66 18.68
N ALA A 24 0.10 -0.82 18.62
CA ALA A 24 -0.82 -0.24 19.58
C ALA A 24 -0.60 -0.80 21.00
N GLU A 25 -0.32 -2.10 21.11
CA GLU A 25 0.03 -2.80 22.34
C GLU A 25 1.35 -2.27 22.93
N GLU A 26 2.44 -2.27 22.14
CA GLU A 26 3.78 -1.91 22.60
C GLU A 26 3.88 -0.45 23.06
N PHE A 27 3.26 0.47 22.32
CA PHE A 27 3.30 1.90 22.66
C PHE A 27 2.17 2.32 23.59
N GLY A 28 1.15 1.47 23.77
CA GLY A 28 -0.06 1.80 24.52
C GLY A 28 -0.76 3.03 23.93
N ILE A 29 -0.91 3.07 22.60
CA ILE A 29 -1.53 4.15 21.83
C ILE A 29 -2.57 3.57 20.88
N ALA A 30 -3.68 4.29 20.66
CA ALA A 30 -4.71 3.88 19.72
C ALA A 30 -4.18 3.89 18.29
N SER A 31 -4.61 2.94 17.45
CA SER A 31 -4.23 2.92 16.05
C SER A 31 -5.30 2.34 15.12
N ILE A 32 -5.32 2.86 13.89
CA ILE A 32 -6.16 2.39 12.79
C ILE A 32 -5.47 2.69 11.46
N ILE A 33 -5.69 1.86 10.44
CA ILE A 33 -5.23 2.10 9.08
C ILE A 33 -6.46 2.39 8.22
N THR A 34 -6.39 3.46 7.44
CA THR A 34 -7.46 3.91 6.56
C THR A 34 -7.03 3.96 5.11
N ASP A 35 -8.00 4.03 4.22
CA ASP A 35 -7.78 4.45 2.84
C ASP A 35 -7.47 5.96 2.79
N VAL A 36 -7.27 6.48 1.57
CA VAL A 36 -6.97 7.90 1.33
C VAL A 36 -8.13 8.85 1.66
N ASN A 37 -9.34 8.32 1.85
CA ASN A 37 -10.54 9.07 2.21
C ASN A 37 -10.85 8.99 3.72
N GLY A 38 -9.97 8.38 4.52
CA GLY A 38 -10.18 8.20 5.96
C GLY A 38 -11.17 7.09 6.30
N VAL A 39 -11.51 6.23 5.36
CA VAL A 39 -12.35 5.04 5.60
C VAL A 39 -11.47 3.92 6.16
N PRO A 40 -11.82 3.31 7.30
CA PRO A 40 -11.03 2.22 7.87
C PRO A 40 -10.84 1.03 6.92
N LEU A 41 -9.59 0.59 6.78
CA LEU A 41 -9.20 -0.67 6.14
C LEU A 41 -8.98 -1.78 7.17
N THR A 42 -8.58 -1.41 8.39
CA THR A 42 -8.38 -2.31 9.53
C THR A 42 -9.41 -2.06 10.63
N LYS A 43 -9.50 -2.99 11.58
CA LYS A 43 -10.24 -2.80 12.83
C LYS A 43 -9.42 -1.92 13.78
N PRO A 44 -10.05 -1.08 14.61
CA PRO A 44 -9.34 -0.26 15.59
C PRO A 44 -8.57 -1.09 16.61
N SER A 45 -7.36 -0.67 16.96
CA SER A 45 -6.54 -1.27 18.04
C SER A 45 -6.35 -0.26 19.16
N ASN A 46 -6.57 -0.67 20.41
CA ASN A 46 -6.35 0.14 21.61
C ASN A 46 -7.05 1.52 21.60
N PHE A 47 -8.22 1.63 20.96
CA PHE A 47 -9.00 2.86 20.97
C PHE A 47 -9.48 3.20 22.38
N THR A 48 -9.43 4.49 22.71
CA THR A 48 -9.95 5.01 23.98
C THR A 48 -11.48 4.94 24.00
N ASP A 49 -12.03 4.75 25.20
CA ASP A 49 -13.47 4.86 25.50
C ASP A 49 -14.04 6.19 24.96
N PHE A 50 -13.28 7.28 25.15
CA PHE A 50 -13.58 8.61 24.64
C PHE A 50 -13.83 8.61 23.12
N CYS A 51 -12.92 8.02 22.35
CA CYS A 51 -13.06 8.01 20.90
C CYS A 51 -14.09 7.00 20.42
N ILE A 52 -14.08 5.75 20.90
CA ILE A 52 -14.91 4.69 20.34
C ILE A 52 -16.39 4.83 20.70
N ASN A 53 -16.69 5.13 21.97
CA ASN A 53 -18.07 5.13 22.47
C ASN A 53 -18.74 6.50 22.40
N HIS A 54 -17.95 7.59 22.43
CA HIS A 54 -18.50 8.93 22.47
C HIS A 54 -18.29 9.72 21.17
N VAL A 55 -17.05 9.93 20.74
CA VAL A 55 -16.79 10.74 19.54
C VAL A 55 -17.26 10.02 18.27
N ARG A 56 -16.76 8.79 18.03
CA ARG A 56 -17.15 7.97 16.87
C ARG A 56 -18.50 7.28 17.04
N GLY A 57 -19.02 7.21 18.27
CA GLY A 57 -20.38 6.76 18.54
C GLY A 57 -21.46 7.76 18.10
N CYS A 58 -21.11 9.03 17.91
CA CYS A 58 -21.97 10.06 17.33
C CYS A 58 -21.76 10.14 15.81
N GLU A 59 -22.84 10.17 15.02
CA GLU A 59 -22.77 10.21 13.56
C GLU A 59 -21.97 11.42 13.03
N VAL A 60 -22.20 12.60 13.61
CA VAL A 60 -21.46 13.83 13.24
C VAL A 60 -20.00 13.72 13.65
N GLY A 61 -19.72 13.15 14.83
CA GLY A 61 -18.37 12.93 15.31
C GLY A 61 -17.59 11.93 14.44
N LEU A 62 -18.22 10.83 14.01
CA LEU A 62 -17.62 9.86 13.09
C LEU A 62 -17.25 10.48 11.75
N LYS A 63 -18.13 11.29 11.16
CA LYS A 63 -17.84 12.01 9.91
C LYS A 63 -16.66 12.98 10.07
N LYS A 64 -16.61 13.73 11.17
CA LYS A 64 -15.47 14.61 11.50
C LYS A 64 -14.18 13.79 11.71
N CYS A 65 -14.25 12.62 12.34
CA CYS A 65 -13.10 11.72 12.51
C CYS A 65 -12.54 11.26 11.16
N GLN A 66 -13.39 10.73 10.28
CA GLN A 66 -12.95 10.27 8.95
C GLN A 66 -12.33 11.41 8.13
N PHE A 67 -12.89 12.62 8.22
CA PHE A 67 -12.29 13.79 7.58
C PHE A 67 -10.90 14.11 8.13
N PHE A 68 -10.70 14.07 9.45
CA PHE A 68 -9.39 14.31 10.06
C PHE A 68 -8.39 13.18 9.80
N ASP A 69 -8.84 11.93 9.69
CA ASP A 69 -8.03 10.79 9.26
C ASP A 69 -7.51 11.00 7.82
N ALA A 70 -8.40 11.42 6.90
CA ALA A 70 -8.05 11.74 5.51
C ALA A 70 -7.11 12.94 5.41
N TYR A 71 -7.38 14.01 6.17
CA TYR A 71 -6.52 15.18 6.28
C TYR A 71 -5.11 14.79 6.75
N GLY A 72 -5.05 13.97 7.80
CA GLY A 72 -3.83 13.39 8.35
C GLY A 72 -2.98 12.74 7.27
N GLY A 73 -3.58 11.78 6.57
CA GLY A 73 -2.91 11.05 5.49
C GLY A 73 -2.48 11.91 4.31
N CYS A 74 -3.32 12.85 3.87
CA CYS A 74 -2.99 13.76 2.78
C CYS A 74 -1.78 14.64 3.13
N LYS A 75 -1.77 15.24 4.31
CA LYS A 75 -0.66 16.10 4.76
C LYS A 75 0.62 15.30 4.97
N ALA A 76 0.54 14.10 5.53
CA ALA A 76 1.71 13.25 5.71
C ALA A 76 2.35 12.85 4.36
N LYS A 77 1.52 12.55 3.35
CA LYS A 77 1.99 12.30 1.98
C LYS A 77 2.69 13.52 1.39
N ILE A 78 2.06 14.69 1.44
CA ILE A 78 2.61 15.94 0.88
C ILE A 78 3.97 16.26 1.51
N ASN A 79 4.06 16.13 2.83
CA ASN A 79 5.27 16.46 3.58
C ASN A 79 6.35 15.37 3.50
N LYS A 80 6.03 14.19 2.95
CA LYS A 80 6.89 13.00 2.91
C LYS A 80 7.47 12.63 4.28
N LYS A 81 6.73 12.90 5.35
CA LYS A 81 7.10 12.64 6.75
C LYS A 81 5.83 12.49 7.59
N PRO A 82 5.89 11.85 8.77
CA PRO A 82 4.73 11.79 9.63
C PRO A 82 4.33 13.20 10.06
N ILE A 83 3.04 13.40 10.30
CA ILE A 83 2.54 14.66 10.89
C ILE A 83 1.88 14.37 12.22
N ILE A 84 2.04 15.29 13.17
CA ILE A 84 1.37 15.29 14.47
C ILE A 84 0.43 16.48 14.46
N TYR A 85 -0.82 16.29 14.84
CA TYR A 85 -1.85 17.31 14.73
C TYR A 85 -2.95 17.12 15.78
N PRO A 86 -3.58 18.22 16.23
CA PRO A 86 -4.80 18.12 17.01
C PRO A 86 -5.94 17.61 16.12
N CYS A 87 -6.68 16.63 16.61
CA CYS A 87 -7.92 16.20 15.99
C CYS A 87 -9.06 17.16 16.33
N HIS A 88 -10.18 17.03 15.63
CA HIS A 88 -11.35 17.89 15.84
C HIS A 88 -11.95 17.81 17.25
N ALA A 89 -11.66 16.74 18.00
CA ALA A 89 -12.13 16.54 19.38
C ALA A 89 -11.11 17.01 20.43
N GLY A 90 -10.01 17.65 20.02
CA GLY A 90 -9.01 18.22 20.93
C GLY A 90 -7.95 17.24 21.43
N LEU A 91 -7.98 15.97 21.03
CA LEU A 91 -6.87 15.03 21.25
C LEU A 91 -5.78 15.22 20.19
N ILE A 92 -4.61 14.62 20.43
CA ILE A 92 -3.50 14.58 19.48
C ILE A 92 -3.48 13.25 18.74
N ASP A 93 -3.47 13.35 17.42
CA ASP A 93 -3.24 12.26 16.50
C ASP A 93 -1.98 12.49 15.68
N PHE A 94 -1.47 11.42 15.10
CA PHE A 94 -0.40 11.46 14.12
C PHE A 94 -0.63 10.45 13.00
N ALA A 95 -0.17 10.84 11.81
CA ALA A 95 -0.41 10.11 10.58
C ALA A 95 0.91 9.80 9.89
N SER A 96 1.07 8.56 9.45
CA SER A 96 2.17 8.11 8.58
C SER A 96 1.59 7.56 7.27
N PRO A 97 2.01 8.08 6.10
CA PRO A 97 1.45 7.62 4.83
C PRO A 97 2.02 6.24 4.48
N ILE A 98 1.17 5.35 3.97
CA ILE A 98 1.59 4.05 3.43
C ILE A 98 1.73 4.24 1.91
N ILE A 99 2.97 4.22 1.42
CA ILE A 99 3.32 4.55 0.03
C ILE A 99 3.96 3.33 -0.64
N MET A 100 3.44 2.93 -1.79
CA MET A 100 3.98 1.85 -2.62
C MET A 100 4.36 2.40 -3.99
N GLY A 101 5.66 2.41 -4.31
CA GLY A 101 6.19 3.20 -5.42
C GLY A 101 5.91 4.68 -5.20
N ASP A 102 5.14 5.30 -6.09
CA ASP A 102 4.71 6.70 -6.00
C ASP A 102 3.26 6.89 -5.52
N THR A 103 2.55 5.78 -5.25
CA THR A 103 1.12 5.79 -4.92
C THR A 103 0.92 5.65 -3.41
N GLN A 104 0.17 6.58 -2.82
CA GLN A 104 -0.34 6.38 -1.46
C GLN A 104 -1.49 5.38 -1.53
N VAL A 105 -1.33 4.28 -0.80
CA VAL A 105 -2.29 3.16 -0.75
C VAL A 105 -3.08 3.13 0.55
N GLY A 106 -2.66 3.90 1.55
CA GLY A 106 -3.37 4.06 2.80
C GLY A 106 -2.67 5.05 3.73
N CYS A 107 -3.16 5.12 4.95
CA CYS A 107 -2.56 5.90 6.02
C CYS A 107 -2.60 5.12 7.33
N PHE A 108 -1.50 5.12 8.06
CA PHE A 108 -1.38 4.55 9.39
C PHE A 108 -1.58 5.67 10.41
N LEU A 109 -2.73 5.64 11.09
CA LEU A 109 -3.16 6.64 12.05
C LEU A 109 -2.91 6.10 13.45
N CYS A 110 -2.37 6.95 14.31
CA CYS A 110 -2.18 6.66 15.71
C CYS A 110 -2.50 7.89 16.55
N GLY A 111 -2.77 7.73 17.84
CA GLY A 111 -2.98 8.86 18.74
C GLY A 111 -4.00 8.60 19.81
N GLN A 112 -5.03 9.45 19.85
CA GLN A 112 -6.01 9.52 20.94
C GLN A 112 -5.33 9.74 22.30
N VAL A 113 -4.40 10.70 22.32
CA VAL A 113 -3.65 11.08 23.52
C VAL A 113 -3.76 12.58 23.73
N LEU A 114 -3.43 13.03 24.94
CA LEU A 114 -3.28 14.43 25.28
C LEU A 114 -1.80 14.74 25.48
N THR A 115 -1.41 16.00 25.31
CA THR A 115 -0.06 16.48 25.65
C THR A 115 0.01 17.14 27.02
N GLU A 116 -1.13 17.57 27.54
CA GLU A 116 -1.28 18.26 28.81
C GLU A 116 -2.66 17.97 29.43
N LYS A 117 -2.87 18.46 30.65
CA LYS A 117 -4.17 18.32 31.31
C LYS A 117 -5.24 19.08 30.50
N PRO A 118 -6.37 18.45 30.14
CA PRO A 118 -7.36 19.09 29.28
C PRO A 118 -8.19 20.12 30.06
N ASP A 119 -8.65 21.14 29.36
CA ASP A 119 -9.66 22.09 29.83
C ASP A 119 -11.05 21.46 29.71
N GLU A 120 -11.53 20.84 30.79
CA GLU A 120 -12.78 20.07 30.79
C GLU A 120 -14.00 20.88 30.32
N GLU A 121 -14.03 22.20 30.53
CA GLU A 121 -15.15 23.05 30.11
C GLU A 121 -15.19 23.21 28.58
N LYS A 122 -14.04 23.28 27.91
CA LYS A 122 -13.99 23.26 26.43
C LYS A 122 -14.48 21.93 25.87
N PHE A 123 -14.07 20.82 26.48
CA PHE A 123 -14.53 19.50 26.05
C PHE A 123 -16.03 19.29 26.33
N ARG A 124 -16.54 19.84 27.44
CA ARG A 124 -17.97 19.84 27.78
C ARG A 124 -18.79 20.61 26.75
N ALA A 125 -18.33 21.81 26.38
CA ALA A 125 -18.96 22.61 25.34
C ALA A 125 -19.00 21.87 23.99
N TYR A 126 -17.91 21.19 23.63
CA TYR A 126 -17.84 20.40 22.40
C TYR A 126 -18.75 19.17 22.42
N ALA A 127 -18.87 18.49 23.57
CA ALA A 127 -19.83 17.39 23.73
C ALA A 127 -21.27 17.86 23.51
N LYS A 128 -21.61 19.03 24.06
CA LYS A 128 -22.93 19.65 23.88
C LYS A 128 -23.22 20.00 22.42
N GLU A 129 -22.25 20.53 21.68
CA GLU A 129 -22.37 20.79 20.23
C GLU A 129 -22.71 19.50 19.46
N LEU A 130 -22.08 18.38 19.84
CA LEU A 130 -22.29 17.08 19.19
C LEU A 130 -23.49 16.29 19.73
N GLY A 131 -24.22 16.80 20.72
CA GLY A 131 -25.32 16.10 21.37
C GLY A 131 -24.90 14.87 22.18
N ILE A 132 -23.64 14.82 22.63
CA ILE A 132 -23.08 13.73 23.44
C ILE A 132 -23.37 14.01 24.93
N ASN A 133 -23.62 12.96 25.73
CA ASN A 133 -23.76 13.12 27.17
C ASN A 133 -22.46 13.68 27.80
N GLU A 134 -22.54 14.90 28.29
CA GLU A 134 -21.40 15.66 28.82
C GLU A 134 -20.66 14.94 29.95
N ASN A 135 -21.37 14.36 30.91
CA ASN A 135 -20.75 13.74 32.08
C ASN A 135 -19.99 12.47 31.68
N LYS A 136 -20.61 11.59 30.89
CA LYS A 136 -19.93 10.39 30.38
C LYS A 136 -18.74 10.75 29.49
N TYR A 137 -18.86 11.81 28.68
CA TYR A 137 -17.78 12.30 27.83
C TYR A 137 -16.56 12.74 28.64
N ILE A 138 -16.78 13.53 29.71
CA ILE A 138 -15.70 14.01 30.57
C ILE A 138 -15.12 12.87 31.43
N GLU A 139 -15.93 11.93 31.89
CA GLU A 139 -15.44 10.72 32.56
C GLU A 139 -14.52 9.89 31.65
N ALA A 140 -14.85 9.75 30.37
CA ALA A 140 -14.01 9.09 29.39
C ALA A 140 -12.74 9.89 29.07
N LEU A 141 -12.84 11.23 28.97
CA LEU A 141 -11.71 12.14 28.76
C LEU A 141 -10.64 12.00 29.84
N ARG A 142 -11.05 11.89 31.10
CA ARG A 142 -10.13 11.75 32.25
C ARG A 142 -9.29 10.46 32.20
N LYS A 143 -9.71 9.46 31.42
CA LYS A 143 -8.97 8.20 31.22
C LYS A 143 -7.99 8.28 30.05
N VAL A 144 -8.03 9.34 29.24
CA VAL A 144 -7.13 9.52 28.09
C VAL A 144 -5.70 9.74 28.59
N LYS A 145 -4.76 9.01 27.99
CA LYS A 145 -3.34 9.07 28.35
C LYS A 145 -2.75 10.44 27.98
N ILE A 146 -1.99 11.01 28.90
CA ILE A 146 -1.17 12.20 28.65
C ILE A 146 0.25 11.75 28.33
N LEU A 147 0.78 12.18 27.19
CA LEU A 147 2.14 11.89 26.73
C LEU A 147 2.87 13.20 26.42
N SER A 148 4.17 13.25 26.69
CA SER A 148 4.97 14.40 26.25
C SER A 148 5.03 14.45 24.71
N TYR A 149 5.18 15.65 24.16
CA TYR A 149 5.29 15.82 22.71
C TYR A 149 6.47 15.05 22.13
N GLU A 150 7.60 15.02 22.84
CA GLU A 150 8.81 14.28 22.44
C GLU A 150 8.53 12.77 22.33
N ARG A 151 7.70 12.23 23.24
CA ARG A 151 7.30 10.82 23.17
C ARG A 151 6.41 10.56 21.96
N ILE A 152 5.47 11.45 21.65
CA ILE A 152 4.61 11.33 20.46
C ILE A 152 5.46 11.42 19.19
N GLU A 153 6.39 12.37 19.13
CA GLU A 153 7.30 12.56 18.00
C GLU A 153 8.21 11.34 17.79
N TYR A 154 8.76 10.77 18.86
CA TYR A 154 9.53 9.53 18.80
C TYR A 154 8.71 8.40 18.16
N ILE A 155 7.48 8.20 18.63
CA ILE A 155 6.59 7.11 18.17
C ILE A 155 6.19 7.34 16.70
N ALA A 156 5.84 8.58 16.32
CA ALA A 156 5.49 8.94 14.95
C ALA A 156 6.65 8.70 13.98
N ASN A 157 7.87 9.08 14.37
CA ASN A 157 9.07 8.85 13.56
C ASN A 157 9.43 7.36 13.45
N PHE A 158 9.26 6.60 14.54
CA PHE A 158 9.46 5.16 14.53
C PHE A 158 8.47 4.46 13.60
N LEU A 159 7.17 4.80 13.72
CA LEU A 159 6.12 4.31 12.84
C LEU A 159 6.44 4.57 11.37
N TYR A 160 6.81 5.81 11.03
CA TYR A 160 7.15 6.17 9.65
C TYR A 160 8.33 5.37 9.09
N LYS A 161 9.38 5.17 9.88
CA LYS A 161 10.54 4.38 9.46
C LYS A 161 10.14 2.93 9.16
N ILE A 162 9.36 2.31 10.04
CA ILE A 162 8.91 0.92 9.85
C ILE A 162 7.93 0.82 8.69
N SER A 163 6.88 1.64 8.67
CA SER A 163 5.84 1.60 7.65
C SER A 163 6.43 1.87 6.26
N SER A 164 7.38 2.81 6.13
CA SER A 164 8.08 3.08 4.86
C SER A 164 8.92 1.89 4.41
N LYS A 165 9.69 1.26 5.30
CA LYS A 165 10.50 0.09 4.96
C LYS A 165 9.64 -1.11 4.55
N MET A 166 8.57 -1.37 5.29
CA MET A 166 7.63 -2.45 4.98
C MET A 166 6.88 -2.21 3.66
N SER A 167 6.40 -0.99 3.42
CA SER A 167 5.70 -0.67 2.17
C SER A 167 6.62 -0.84 0.95
N ASN A 168 7.89 -0.42 1.06
CA ASN A 168 8.89 -0.64 0.02
C ASN A 168 9.15 -2.14 -0.21
N PHE A 169 9.30 -2.91 0.87
CA PHE A 169 9.52 -4.36 0.78
C PHE A 169 8.34 -5.06 0.06
N ILE A 170 7.11 -4.78 0.49
CA ILE A 170 5.88 -5.32 -0.12
C ILE A 170 5.79 -4.93 -1.60
N TYR A 171 6.11 -3.68 -1.93
CA TYR A 171 6.13 -3.21 -3.31
C TYR A 171 7.08 -4.03 -4.20
N TYR A 172 8.34 -4.21 -3.77
CA TYR A 172 9.31 -5.00 -4.53
C TYR A 172 8.96 -6.50 -4.59
N GLN A 173 8.42 -7.06 -3.50
CA GLN A 173 7.95 -8.45 -3.48
C GLN A 173 6.81 -8.66 -4.50
N ASN A 174 5.83 -7.76 -4.52
CA ASN A 174 4.70 -7.82 -5.46
C ASN A 174 5.15 -7.64 -6.92
N MET A 175 6.15 -6.78 -7.16
CA MET A 175 6.77 -6.65 -8.48
C MET A 175 7.44 -7.96 -8.91
N GLY A 176 8.21 -8.60 -8.00
CA GLY A 176 8.88 -9.88 -8.26
C GLY A 176 7.89 -11.02 -8.57
N ILE A 177 6.82 -11.13 -7.79
CA ILE A 177 5.75 -12.13 -8.02
C ILE A 177 5.06 -11.89 -9.37
N SER A 178 4.76 -10.62 -9.69
CA SER A 178 4.12 -10.24 -10.96
C SER A 178 5.01 -10.55 -12.16
N ALA A 179 6.31 -10.27 -12.07
CA ALA A 179 7.28 -10.60 -13.11
C ALA A 179 7.39 -12.13 -13.30
N ASN A 180 7.46 -12.90 -12.21
CA ASN A 180 7.51 -14.35 -12.28
C ASN A 180 6.25 -14.94 -12.93
N LYS A 181 5.05 -14.46 -12.55
CA LYS A 181 3.79 -14.87 -13.17
C LYS A 181 3.75 -14.55 -14.67
N PHE A 182 4.26 -13.39 -15.07
CA PHE A 182 4.38 -13.01 -16.48
C PHE A 182 5.30 -13.98 -17.23
N TYR A 183 6.52 -14.21 -16.74
CA TYR A 183 7.45 -15.16 -17.37
C TYR A 183 6.85 -16.55 -17.51
N LYS A 184 6.18 -17.06 -16.47
CA LYS A 184 5.49 -18.34 -16.53
C LYS A 184 4.43 -18.36 -17.63
N SER A 185 3.59 -17.33 -17.72
CA SER A 185 2.56 -17.22 -18.76
C SER A 185 3.16 -17.17 -20.17
N SER A 186 4.26 -16.43 -20.37
CA SER A 186 4.94 -16.37 -21.67
C SER A 186 5.58 -17.70 -22.05
N ILE A 187 6.17 -18.42 -21.09
CA ILE A 187 6.72 -19.76 -21.29
C ILE A 187 5.61 -20.74 -21.65
N ASP A 188 4.47 -20.71 -20.95
CA ASP A 188 3.32 -21.57 -21.23
C ASP A 188 2.72 -21.32 -22.63
N GLU A 189 2.63 -20.06 -23.06
CA GLU A 189 2.18 -19.68 -24.40
C GLU A 189 3.16 -20.17 -25.48
N PHE A 190 4.46 -20.02 -25.25
CA PHE A 190 5.49 -20.52 -26.16
C PHE A 190 5.44 -22.05 -26.27
N HIS A 191 5.25 -22.77 -25.16
CA HIS A 191 5.08 -24.22 -25.17
C HIS A 191 3.85 -24.65 -25.98
N LYS A 192 2.71 -23.97 -25.83
CA LYS A 192 1.51 -24.24 -26.64
C LYS A 192 1.76 -24.02 -28.13
N TYR A 193 2.45 -22.94 -28.48
CA TYR A 193 2.82 -22.66 -29.88
C TYR A 193 3.71 -23.79 -30.46
N LEU A 194 4.71 -24.25 -29.71
CA LEU A 194 5.56 -25.36 -30.13
C LEU A 194 4.80 -26.69 -30.27
N GLN A 195 3.80 -26.95 -29.43
CA GLN A 195 2.96 -28.15 -29.55
C GLN A 195 2.08 -28.09 -30.80
N ALA A 196 1.39 -26.96 -31.04
CA ALA A 196 0.57 -26.76 -32.23
C ALA A 196 1.40 -26.86 -33.53
N ASP A 197 2.63 -26.35 -33.53
CA ASP A 197 3.52 -26.47 -34.69
C ASP A 197 4.00 -27.92 -34.93
N LYS A 198 4.21 -28.71 -33.86
CA LYS A 198 4.50 -30.14 -33.97
C LYS A 198 3.32 -30.94 -34.51
N GLU A 199 2.09 -30.61 -34.13
CA GLU A 199 0.88 -31.25 -34.64
C GLU A 199 0.62 -30.90 -36.13
N ASN A 200 0.97 -29.68 -36.55
CA ASN A 200 0.88 -29.24 -37.95
C ASN A 200 2.01 -29.78 -38.86
N LYS A 201 3.07 -30.40 -38.30
CA LYS A 201 4.18 -30.99 -39.06
C LYS A 201 3.86 -32.33 -39.72
N SER A 202 2.66 -32.88 -39.56
CA SER A 202 2.21 -34.04 -40.35
C SER A 202 2.02 -33.71 -41.83
N GLU A 203 2.01 -32.42 -42.22
CA GLU A 203 2.02 -31.98 -43.63
C GLU A 203 3.21 -31.02 -43.92
N ASN A 204 4.34 -31.61 -44.33
CA ASN A 204 5.45 -31.02 -45.11
C ASN A 204 5.64 -29.49 -45.12
N LYS A 205 6.59 -28.95 -44.32
CA LYS A 205 7.64 -27.98 -44.76
C LYS A 205 8.60 -27.57 -43.64
N LYS A 206 9.84 -27.23 -44.03
CA LYS A 206 10.98 -26.71 -43.23
C LYS A 206 10.55 -25.89 -42.00
N PHE A 207 10.97 -26.33 -40.82
CA PHE A 207 10.87 -25.55 -39.58
C PHE A 207 11.73 -24.29 -39.69
N SER A 208 11.11 -23.12 -39.91
CA SER A 208 11.85 -21.85 -39.99
C SER A 208 11.88 -21.16 -38.63
N PHE A 209 12.90 -21.49 -37.83
CA PHE A 209 13.23 -20.77 -36.58
C PHE A 209 13.31 -19.25 -36.79
N LYS A 210 13.66 -18.82 -38.01
CA LYS A 210 13.78 -17.43 -38.43
C LYS A 210 12.46 -16.64 -38.31
N ASN A 211 11.32 -17.27 -38.61
CA ASN A 211 10.02 -16.60 -38.48
C ASN A 211 9.63 -16.36 -37.02
N ILE A 212 9.99 -17.28 -36.14
CA ILE A 212 9.74 -17.17 -34.69
C ILE A 212 10.62 -16.07 -34.11
N LEU A 213 11.92 -16.08 -34.42
CA LEU A 213 12.87 -15.09 -33.94
C LEU A 213 12.58 -13.69 -34.46
N ASN A 214 12.08 -13.56 -35.69
CA ASN A 214 11.59 -12.27 -36.22
C ASN A 214 10.37 -11.76 -35.45
N LYS A 215 9.39 -12.60 -35.14
CA LYS A 215 8.23 -12.19 -34.33
C LYS A 215 8.61 -11.81 -32.89
N VAL A 216 9.56 -12.54 -32.30
CA VAL A 216 10.10 -12.20 -30.97
C VAL A 216 10.82 -10.86 -31.03
N SER A 217 11.66 -10.64 -32.04
CA SER A 217 12.37 -9.38 -32.27
C SER A 217 11.41 -8.19 -32.46
N GLU A 218 10.39 -8.35 -33.30
CA GLU A 218 9.34 -7.33 -33.50
C GLU A 218 8.58 -7.03 -32.20
N THR A 219 8.22 -8.05 -31.43
CA THR A 219 7.53 -7.87 -30.14
C THR A 219 8.40 -7.11 -29.14
N LEU A 220 9.69 -7.45 -29.06
CA LEU A 220 10.66 -6.76 -28.21
C LEU A 220 10.91 -5.31 -28.65
N LYS A 221 10.92 -5.06 -29.96
CA LYS A 221 11.08 -3.71 -30.53
C LYS A 221 9.84 -2.84 -30.29
N ILE A 222 8.65 -3.36 -30.55
CA ILE A 222 7.38 -2.61 -30.49
C ILE A 222 6.92 -2.42 -29.03
N ASN A 223 6.92 -3.49 -28.22
CA ASN A 223 6.31 -3.43 -26.88
C ASN A 223 7.31 -3.02 -25.78
N TYR A 224 8.61 -3.26 -26.00
CA TYR A 224 9.65 -3.03 -24.99
C TYR A 224 10.70 -1.98 -25.38
N LYS A 225 10.62 -1.42 -26.60
CA LYS A 225 11.53 -0.37 -27.13
C LYS A 225 13.02 -0.72 -26.94
N ILE A 226 13.37 -1.99 -27.09
CA ILE A 226 14.76 -2.45 -27.02
C ILE A 226 15.53 -1.92 -28.24
N ASP A 227 16.78 -1.49 -28.02
CA ASP A 227 17.69 -0.97 -29.05
C ASP A 227 17.91 -1.97 -30.20
N GLU A 228 17.98 -1.46 -31.43
CA GLU A 228 18.29 -2.23 -32.63
C GLU A 228 19.63 -2.98 -32.52
N ASN A 229 20.62 -2.43 -31.82
CA ASN A 229 21.90 -3.13 -31.64
C ASN A 229 21.77 -4.40 -30.79
N GLU A 230 20.93 -4.39 -29.74
CA GLU A 230 20.66 -5.58 -28.92
C GLU A 230 19.80 -6.59 -29.68
N LEU A 231 18.83 -6.13 -30.48
CA LEU A 231 18.01 -6.98 -31.34
C LEU A 231 18.82 -7.64 -32.47
N SER A 232 19.86 -6.96 -32.98
CA SER A 232 20.76 -7.49 -34.02
C SER A 232 21.61 -8.69 -33.54
N LYS A 233 21.83 -8.82 -32.23
CA LYS A 233 22.52 -9.97 -31.64
C LYS A 233 21.62 -11.22 -31.67
N ILE A 234 20.32 -11.05 -31.43
CA ILE A 234 19.32 -12.13 -31.47
C ILE A 234 19.15 -12.65 -32.90
N SER A 235 19.16 -11.76 -33.90
CA SER A 235 19.07 -12.17 -35.31
C SER A 235 20.31 -12.92 -35.79
N LYS A 236 21.52 -12.53 -35.36
CA LYS A 236 22.74 -13.29 -35.67
C LYS A 236 22.73 -14.70 -35.08
N ILE A 237 22.26 -14.85 -33.84
CA ILE A 237 22.10 -16.17 -33.20
C ILE A 237 21.06 -17.02 -33.96
N SER A 238 20.01 -16.39 -34.54
CA SER A 238 19.03 -17.07 -35.38
C SER A 238 19.64 -17.69 -36.63
N ASP A 239 20.53 -16.97 -37.29
CA ASP A 239 21.17 -17.43 -38.52
C ASP A 239 22.16 -18.57 -38.21
N ASP A 240 22.95 -18.45 -37.12
CA ASP A 240 23.86 -19.50 -36.66
C ASP A 240 23.16 -20.81 -36.25
N ILE A 241 21.98 -20.72 -35.60
CA ILE A 241 21.19 -21.90 -35.20
C ILE A 241 20.53 -22.55 -36.43
N SER A 242 20.05 -21.75 -37.37
CA SER A 242 19.50 -22.23 -38.64
C SER A 242 20.55 -23.00 -39.43
N ASP A 243 21.75 -22.47 -39.57
CA ASP A 243 22.85 -23.11 -40.31
C ASP A 243 23.36 -24.39 -39.62
N LYS A 244 23.47 -24.39 -38.28
CA LYS A 244 23.81 -25.62 -37.54
C LYS A 244 22.74 -26.70 -37.64
N SER A 245 21.46 -26.34 -37.72
CA SER A 245 20.37 -27.31 -37.86
C SER A 245 20.34 -28.00 -39.24
N LEU A 246 20.90 -27.36 -40.27
CA LEU A 246 21.07 -27.94 -41.62
C LEU A 246 22.27 -28.91 -41.70
N SER A 247 23.26 -28.77 -40.82
CA SER A 247 24.45 -29.63 -40.77
C SER A 247 24.27 -30.95 -39.99
N ILE A 248 23.08 -31.19 -39.43
CA ILE A 248 22.74 -32.37 -38.60
C ILE A 248 21.78 -33.33 -39.34
N ILE A 249 21.45 -33.05 -40.61
CA ILE A 249 20.78 -33.99 -41.52
C ILE A 249 21.82 -34.55 -42.48
#